data_AF-A0A0C5FYT7-F1
#
_entry.id   AF-A0A0C5FYT7-F1
#
_cell.length_a   1.000
_cell.length_b   1.000
_cell.length_c   1.000
_cell.angle_alpha   90.00
_cell.angle_beta   90.00
_cell.angle_gamma   90.00
#
_symmetry.space_group_name_H-M   'P 1'
#
loop_
_entity.id
_entity.type
_entity.pdbx_description
1 polymer ?
#
loop_
_entity_poly.entity_id
_entity_poly.type
_entity_poly.pdbx_seq_one_letter_code
_entity_poly.pdbx_strand_id
1 'polypeptide(L)'
;MPVKTGVGRVALLAAGVALAVGGCSSDTADRDGPSGTAASTSRPTASKSAEPSRALVRWTGRMCKATDLFRTVKTNSAKGIEEITNPPEDALIGIEFTAMGYLWDASSSLDEIAKGLDGVRPSGITAADRLHGSLVKEVERVRPKVAELTDSGAHTSPAEDSVDRAERVGALIASLKMPEPDLPAVVAEEPELSAAYRIAPECAPPEPLPAAADGTDAGACKDGTCEILVTKRADLVVGGWKLRVSPTETKVTVRNNDPAGAVGEIMLATGGSGTFGEGDGDELTVKAVAVSKDGAVLKFRSWGRP
;
A
#
# COMPACT_ATOMS: atom_id res chain seq x y z
N MET A 1 37.32 -19.84 19.94
CA MET A 1 35.99 -20.43 20.28
C MET A 1 35.38 -20.95 18.99
N PRO A 2 35.03 -22.23 18.87
CA PRO A 2 34.52 -22.78 17.61
C PRO A 2 33.01 -22.52 17.47
N VAL A 3 32.62 -21.90 16.35
CA VAL A 3 31.22 -21.68 15.97
C VAL A 3 30.68 -22.94 15.30
N LYS A 4 29.63 -23.51 15.88
CA LYS A 4 28.94 -24.73 15.43
C LYS A 4 27.77 -24.31 14.53
N THR A 5 27.87 -24.58 13.23
CA THR A 5 26.78 -24.38 12.26
C THR A 5 25.82 -25.56 12.30
N GLY A 6 24.58 -25.31 12.73
CA GLY A 6 23.49 -26.29 12.72
C GLY A 6 22.67 -26.16 11.44
N VAL A 7 22.66 -27.23 10.63
CA VAL A 7 21.81 -27.38 9.45
C VAL A 7 20.45 -27.90 9.90
N GLY A 8 19.40 -27.07 9.78
CA GLY A 8 18.01 -27.45 10.05
C GLY A 8 17.32 -27.94 8.77
N ARG A 9 16.75 -29.15 8.83
CA ARG A 9 16.07 -29.86 7.73
C ARG A 9 14.71 -29.26 7.40
N VAL A 10 14.41 -29.15 6.11
CA VAL A 10 13.08 -28.82 5.57
C VAL A 10 12.21 -30.08 5.55
N ALA A 11 11.05 -30.03 6.20
CA ALA A 11 10.02 -31.06 6.11
C ALA A 11 8.97 -30.65 5.06
N LEU A 12 8.82 -31.48 4.02
CA LEU A 12 7.77 -31.38 3.02
C LEU A 12 6.49 -32.04 3.56
N LEU A 13 5.41 -31.26 3.71
CA LEU A 13 4.07 -31.78 3.96
C LEU A 13 3.33 -31.93 2.63
N ALA A 14 3.06 -33.18 2.25
CA ALA A 14 2.19 -33.53 1.14
C ALA A 14 0.73 -33.53 1.62
N ALA A 15 -0.11 -32.68 1.04
CA ALA A 15 -1.55 -32.70 1.25
C ALA A 15 -2.21 -33.59 0.18
N GLY A 16 -2.81 -34.69 0.61
CA GLY A 16 -3.60 -35.59 -0.22
C GLY A 16 -5.01 -35.04 -0.45
N VAL A 17 -5.45 -35.04 -1.70
CA VAL A 17 -6.81 -34.70 -2.14
C VAL A 17 -7.70 -35.93 -2.00
N ALA A 18 -8.76 -35.84 -1.20
CA ALA A 18 -9.82 -36.84 -1.13
C ALA A 18 -10.95 -36.48 -2.12
N LEU A 19 -11.18 -37.35 -3.10
CA LEU A 19 -12.31 -37.29 -4.02
C LEU A 19 -13.52 -37.97 -3.38
N ALA A 20 -14.57 -37.23 -3.07
CA ALA A 20 -15.86 -37.78 -2.68
C ALA A 20 -16.68 -38.11 -3.93
N VAL A 21 -16.92 -39.41 -4.15
CA VAL A 21 -17.78 -39.93 -5.22
C VAL A 21 -19.23 -39.92 -4.72
N GLY A 22 -20.10 -39.15 -5.37
CA GLY A 22 -21.53 -39.12 -5.11
C GLY A 22 -22.22 -40.38 -5.64
N GLY A 23 -22.97 -41.06 -4.77
CA GLY A 23 -23.75 -42.24 -5.10
C GLY A 23 -25.07 -41.89 -5.79
N CYS A 24 -25.36 -42.64 -6.86
CA CYS A 24 -26.69 -42.79 -7.44
C CYS A 24 -27.53 -43.69 -6.51
N SER A 25 -28.79 -43.33 -6.26
CA SER A 25 -29.80 -44.32 -5.88
C SER A 25 -31.15 -43.92 -6.48
N SER A 26 -31.74 -44.90 -7.14
CA SER A 26 -32.94 -44.86 -7.98
C SER A 26 -34.15 -45.47 -7.28
N ASP A 27 -35.33 -44.88 -7.52
CA ASP A 27 -36.69 -45.46 -7.68
C ASP A 27 -37.20 -46.48 -6.62
N THR A 28 -38.40 -46.38 -6.03
CA THR A 28 -39.76 -46.37 -6.64
C THR A 28 -40.81 -46.28 -5.51
N ALA A 29 -41.98 -45.70 -5.77
CA ALA A 29 -43.31 -46.33 -5.60
C ALA A 29 -44.46 -45.32 -5.45
N ASP A 30 -45.46 -45.56 -6.29
CA ASP A 30 -46.71 -44.84 -6.55
C ASP A 30 -47.62 -44.58 -5.34
N ARG A 31 -48.40 -43.48 -5.44
CA ARG A 31 -49.81 -43.47 -5.02
C ARG A 31 -50.62 -42.37 -5.72
N ASP A 32 -51.67 -42.82 -6.39
CA ASP A 32 -52.70 -42.06 -7.08
C ASP A 32 -53.47 -41.07 -6.18
N GLY A 33 -53.85 -39.91 -6.75
CA GLY A 33 -54.79 -38.95 -6.16
C GLY A 33 -55.16 -37.83 -7.16
N PRO A 34 -56.46 -37.53 -7.37
CA PRO A 34 -56.93 -36.87 -8.60
C PRO A 34 -57.01 -35.34 -8.53
N SER A 35 -56.86 -34.74 -9.73
CA SER A 35 -57.50 -33.52 -10.26
C SER A 35 -57.64 -32.29 -9.35
N GLY A 36 -56.83 -31.26 -9.62
CA GLY A 36 -57.13 -29.90 -9.17
C GLY A 36 -56.10 -28.86 -9.59
N THR A 37 -56.43 -28.10 -10.63
CA THR A 37 -55.94 -26.73 -10.91
C THR A 37 -54.51 -26.60 -11.43
N ALA A 38 -54.41 -26.36 -12.73
CA ALA A 38 -53.20 -25.88 -13.40
C ALA A 38 -52.79 -24.51 -12.85
N ALA A 39 -51.90 -24.51 -11.85
CA ALA A 39 -51.05 -23.38 -11.55
C ALA A 39 -49.76 -23.58 -12.36
N SER A 40 -49.55 -22.71 -13.34
CA SER A 40 -48.34 -22.63 -14.15
C SER A 40 -47.09 -22.69 -13.27
N THR A 41 -46.47 -23.86 -13.23
CA THR A 41 -45.13 -24.07 -12.67
C THR A 41 -44.17 -23.31 -13.57
N SER A 42 -43.94 -22.04 -13.19
CA SER A 42 -42.87 -21.23 -13.74
C SER A 42 -41.58 -21.96 -13.44
N ARG A 43 -41.08 -22.67 -14.45
CA ARG A 43 -39.75 -23.25 -14.49
C ARG A 43 -38.78 -22.16 -14.01
N PRO A 44 -37.95 -22.39 -12.98
CA PRO A 44 -36.92 -21.44 -12.61
C PRO A 44 -36.04 -21.27 -13.82
N THR A 45 -36.17 -20.14 -14.51
CA THR A 45 -35.19 -19.69 -15.48
C THR A 45 -33.88 -19.66 -14.72
N ALA A 46 -32.97 -20.57 -15.06
CA ALA A 46 -31.59 -20.53 -14.63
C ALA A 46 -31.14 -19.07 -14.73
N SER A 47 -30.91 -18.45 -13.56
CA SER A 47 -30.53 -17.05 -13.47
C SER A 47 -29.37 -16.84 -14.42
N LYS A 48 -29.63 -16.12 -15.51
CA LYS A 48 -28.58 -15.44 -16.27
C LYS A 48 -27.69 -14.80 -15.20
N SER A 49 -26.40 -15.14 -15.17
CA SER A 49 -25.43 -14.44 -14.34
C SER A 49 -25.67 -12.96 -14.53
N ALA A 50 -26.33 -12.34 -13.55
CA ALA A 50 -26.66 -10.94 -13.62
C ALA A 50 -25.32 -10.22 -13.52
N GLU A 51 -25.02 -9.39 -14.51
CA GLU A 51 -23.85 -8.53 -14.42
C GLU A 51 -23.90 -7.75 -13.10
N PRO A 52 -22.77 -7.61 -12.39
CA PRO A 52 -22.74 -6.92 -11.12
C PRO A 52 -23.25 -5.49 -11.29
N SER A 53 -24.05 -5.03 -10.33
CA SER A 53 -24.60 -3.68 -10.39
C SER A 53 -23.46 -2.64 -10.35
N ARG A 54 -23.64 -1.50 -11.04
CA ARG A 54 -22.67 -0.39 -10.97
C ARG A 54 -22.44 0.11 -9.54
N ALA A 55 -23.42 -0.06 -8.65
CA ALA A 55 -23.28 0.28 -7.25
C ALA A 55 -22.31 -0.66 -6.54
N LEU A 56 -22.42 -1.97 -6.78
CA LEU A 56 -21.52 -2.97 -6.22
C LEU A 56 -20.08 -2.78 -6.75
N VAL A 57 -19.90 -2.53 -8.04
CA VAL A 57 -18.56 -2.25 -8.61
C VAL A 57 -17.90 -1.05 -7.93
N ARG A 58 -18.64 0.05 -7.74
CA ARG A 58 -18.13 1.23 -7.01
C ARG A 58 -17.84 0.94 -5.54
N TRP A 59 -18.68 0.13 -4.91
CA TRP A 59 -18.44 -0.32 -3.53
C TRP A 59 -17.12 -1.08 -3.44
N THR A 60 -16.92 -2.06 -4.34
CA THR A 60 -15.73 -2.91 -4.36
C THR A 60 -14.48 -2.08 -4.62
N GLY A 61 -14.50 -1.16 -5.59
CA GLY A 61 -13.38 -0.26 -5.84
C GLY A 61 -12.99 0.59 -4.63
N ARG A 62 -13.98 1.13 -3.90
CA ARG A 62 -13.71 1.89 -2.66
C ARG A 62 -13.12 1.01 -1.56
N MET A 63 -13.59 -0.23 -1.43
CA MET A 63 -13.06 -1.18 -0.45
C MET A 63 -11.64 -1.64 -0.80
N CYS A 64 -11.32 -1.84 -2.08
CA CYS A 64 -9.94 -2.10 -2.52
C CYS A 64 -9.03 -0.92 -2.16
N LYS A 65 -9.44 0.31 -2.49
CA LYS A 65 -8.68 1.51 -2.12
C LYS A 65 -8.49 1.64 -0.60
N ALA A 66 -9.56 1.44 0.18
CA ALA A 66 -9.48 1.56 1.64
C ALA A 66 -8.60 0.49 2.28
N THR A 67 -8.70 -0.76 1.84
CA THR A 67 -7.87 -1.87 2.35
C THR A 67 -6.40 -1.73 1.94
N ASP A 68 -6.13 -1.18 0.76
CA ASP A 68 -4.77 -0.85 0.33
C ASP A 68 -4.19 0.30 1.15
N LEU A 69 -4.91 1.42 1.30
CA LEU A 69 -4.51 2.53 2.16
C LEU A 69 -4.23 2.07 3.59
N PHE A 70 -5.06 1.19 4.15
CA PHE A 70 -4.85 0.63 5.49
C PHE A 70 -3.52 -0.12 5.59
N ARG A 71 -3.16 -0.91 4.57
CA ARG A 71 -1.88 -1.62 4.50
C ARG A 71 -0.70 -0.64 4.35
N THR A 72 -0.82 0.31 3.42
CA THR A 72 0.19 1.34 3.16
C THR A 72 0.48 2.17 4.40
N VAL A 73 -0.55 2.59 5.15
CA VAL A 73 -0.37 3.35 6.40
C VAL A 73 0.41 2.56 7.43
N LYS A 74 0.14 1.25 7.59
CA LYS A 74 0.92 0.41 8.50
C LYS A 74 2.37 0.27 8.06
N THR A 75 2.61 0.01 6.78
CA THR A 75 3.96 -0.13 6.21
C THR A 75 4.76 1.17 6.34
N ASN A 76 4.18 2.29 5.93
CA ASN A 76 4.82 3.61 6.00
C ASN A 76 5.04 4.04 7.43
N SER A 77 4.11 3.72 8.34
CA SER A 77 4.28 4.03 9.76
C SER A 77 5.47 3.28 10.35
N ALA A 78 5.60 1.98 10.08
CA ALA A 78 6.75 1.19 10.54
C ALA A 78 8.09 1.75 10.02
N LYS A 79 8.15 2.15 8.74
CA LYS A 79 9.33 2.79 8.15
C LYS A 79 9.64 4.14 8.79
N GLY A 80 8.61 4.97 9.02
CA GLY A 80 8.79 6.27 9.67
C GLY A 80 9.35 6.14 11.09
N ILE A 81 8.87 5.16 11.86
CA ILE A 81 9.45 4.85 13.17
C ILE A 81 10.89 4.35 13.06
N GLU A 82 11.18 3.47 12.10
CA GLU A 82 12.56 3.01 11.86
C GLU A 82 13.50 4.18 11.56
N GLU A 83 13.07 5.16 10.74
CA GLU A 83 13.85 6.35 10.41
C GLU A 83 14.03 7.32 11.59
N ILE A 84 13.09 7.34 12.53
CA ILE A 84 13.20 8.15 13.76
C ILE A 84 14.14 7.47 14.77
N THR A 85 13.99 6.17 14.99
CA THR A 85 14.78 5.43 15.99
C THR A 85 16.20 5.12 15.49
N ASN A 86 16.37 4.91 14.18
CA ASN A 86 17.65 4.61 13.54
C ASN A 86 17.87 5.57 12.35
N PRO A 87 18.06 6.87 12.63
CA PRO A 87 18.27 7.84 11.56
C PRO A 87 19.52 7.47 10.77
N PRO A 88 19.52 7.69 9.44
CA PRO A 88 20.71 7.48 8.66
C PRO A 88 21.81 8.45 9.12
N GLU A 89 23.09 8.04 9.07
CA GLU A 89 24.22 8.84 9.56
C GLU A 89 24.33 10.23 8.91
N ASP A 90 23.76 10.37 7.71
CA ASP A 90 23.73 11.64 7.00
C ASP A 90 22.48 12.48 7.29
N ALA A 91 21.45 12.04 8.03
CA ALA A 91 20.21 12.78 8.29
C ALA A 91 20.37 14.32 8.35
N LEU A 92 19.78 15.03 7.38
CA LEU A 92 19.87 16.50 7.26
C LEU A 92 19.11 17.23 8.36
N ILE A 93 18.03 16.59 8.78
CA ILE A 93 17.00 17.14 9.64
C ILE A 93 17.14 16.40 10.98
N GLY A 94 17.12 17.16 12.07
CA GLY A 94 17.15 16.57 13.42
C GLY A 94 16.00 15.58 13.60
N ILE A 95 16.23 14.55 14.42
CA ILE A 95 15.27 13.46 14.66
C ILE A 95 13.91 14.00 15.10
N GLU A 96 13.90 15.12 15.84
CA GLU A 96 12.70 15.79 16.31
C GLU A 96 11.82 16.31 15.17
N PHE A 97 12.44 16.89 14.13
CA PHE A 97 11.73 17.36 12.95
C PHE A 97 11.21 16.21 12.09
N THR A 98 11.98 15.13 11.98
CA THR A 98 11.52 13.88 11.35
C THR A 98 10.30 13.32 12.10
N ALA A 99 10.34 13.29 13.43
CA ALA A 99 9.23 12.86 14.27
C ALA A 99 7.99 13.76 14.11
N MET A 100 8.17 15.08 14.01
CA MET A 100 7.06 16.01 13.73
C MET A 100 6.42 15.76 12.36
N GLY A 101 7.22 15.58 11.31
CA GLY A 101 6.72 15.25 9.97
C GLY A 101 5.94 13.93 9.97
N TYR A 102 6.48 12.91 10.64
CA TYR A 102 5.79 11.65 10.84
C TYR A 102 4.44 11.79 11.55
N LEU A 103 4.38 12.56 12.66
CA LEU A 103 3.15 12.77 13.42
C LEU A 103 2.04 13.40 12.54
N TRP A 104 2.41 14.40 11.73
CA TRP A 104 1.50 15.04 10.78
C TRP A 104 0.99 14.05 9.73
N ASP A 105 1.90 13.31 9.09
CA ASP A 105 1.58 12.35 8.03
C ASP A 105 0.70 11.21 8.55
N ALA A 106 1.01 10.69 9.73
CA ALA A 106 0.26 9.62 10.40
C ALA A 106 -1.20 10.03 10.67
N SER A 107 -1.41 11.24 11.20
CA SER A 107 -2.74 11.79 11.44
C SER A 107 -3.53 11.96 10.15
N SER A 108 -2.92 12.61 9.16
CA SER A 108 -3.51 12.86 7.84
C SER A 108 -3.92 11.57 7.13
N SER A 109 -3.08 10.54 7.23
CA SER A 109 -3.34 9.25 6.57
C SER A 109 -4.50 8.49 7.21
N LEU A 110 -4.66 8.56 8.54
CA LEU A 110 -5.82 7.96 9.23
C LEU A 110 -7.12 8.69 8.89
N ASP A 111 -7.08 10.02 8.75
CA ASP A 111 -8.21 10.82 8.29
C ASP A 111 -8.61 10.45 6.86
N GLU A 112 -7.65 10.20 5.97
CA GLU A 112 -7.92 9.74 4.61
C GLU A 112 -8.61 8.37 4.60
N ILE A 113 -8.14 7.41 5.41
CA ILE A 113 -8.80 6.10 5.54
C ILE A 113 -10.22 6.27 6.08
N ALA A 114 -10.40 7.05 7.15
CA ALA A 114 -11.71 7.29 7.76
C ALA A 114 -12.70 7.87 6.74
N LYS A 115 -12.28 8.90 6.00
CA LYS A 115 -13.08 9.50 4.92
C LYS A 115 -13.38 8.52 3.79
N GLY A 116 -12.40 7.68 3.44
CA GLY A 116 -12.55 6.63 2.44
C GLY A 116 -13.63 5.62 2.82
N LEU A 117 -13.70 5.23 4.11
CA LEU A 117 -14.66 4.27 4.65
C LEU A 117 -16.05 4.90 4.89
N ASP A 118 -16.13 6.11 5.44
CA ASP A 118 -17.41 6.79 5.74
C ASP A 118 -18.26 7.01 4.46
N GLY A 119 -17.59 7.23 3.32
CA GLY A 119 -18.26 7.37 2.04
C GLY A 119 -18.85 6.07 1.45
N VAL A 120 -18.60 4.90 2.05
CA VAL A 120 -19.03 3.60 1.51
C VAL A 120 -20.40 3.22 2.08
N ARG A 121 -21.43 3.25 1.23
CA ARG A 121 -22.76 2.74 1.59
C ARG A 121 -22.76 1.21 1.69
N PRO A 122 -23.66 0.58 2.44
CA PRO A 122 -23.82 -0.86 2.44
C PRO A 122 -24.00 -1.44 1.02
N SER A 123 -23.34 -2.56 0.76
CA SER A 123 -23.40 -3.32 -0.48
C SER A 123 -24.69 -4.14 -0.62
N GLY A 124 -25.32 -4.49 0.51
CA GLY A 124 -26.42 -5.45 0.57
C GLY A 124 -25.96 -6.90 0.72
N ILE A 125 -24.65 -7.15 0.72
CA ILE A 125 -24.04 -8.46 0.98
C ILE A 125 -23.56 -8.48 2.43
N THR A 126 -24.14 -9.36 3.25
CA THR A 126 -23.91 -9.37 4.71
C THR A 126 -22.43 -9.51 5.08
N ALA A 127 -21.68 -10.39 4.42
CA ALA A 127 -20.26 -10.59 4.70
C ALA A 127 -19.41 -9.35 4.35
N ALA A 128 -19.71 -8.72 3.21
CA ALA A 128 -19.07 -7.50 2.74
C ALA A 128 -19.34 -6.31 3.67
N ASP A 129 -20.59 -6.14 4.11
CA ASP A 129 -20.99 -5.05 5.01
C ASP A 129 -20.39 -5.24 6.41
N ARG A 130 -20.25 -6.50 6.87
CA ARG A 130 -19.54 -6.82 8.11
C ARG A 130 -18.06 -6.45 8.02
N LEU A 131 -17.39 -6.74 6.90
CA LEU A 131 -15.99 -6.37 6.68
C LEU A 131 -15.81 -4.84 6.74
N HIS A 132 -16.67 -4.10 6.03
CA HIS A 132 -16.66 -2.62 6.06
C HIS A 132 -16.86 -2.09 7.49
N GLY A 133 -17.88 -2.57 8.21
CA GLY A 133 -18.14 -2.15 9.59
C GLY A 133 -16.98 -2.46 10.54
N SER A 134 -16.30 -3.60 10.37
CA SER A 134 -15.11 -3.95 11.16
C SER A 134 -13.93 -3.01 10.89
N LEU A 135 -13.69 -2.63 9.63
CA LEU A 135 -12.65 -1.65 9.29
C LEU A 135 -12.93 -0.27 9.88
N VAL A 136 -14.18 0.21 9.76
CA VAL A 136 -14.62 1.48 10.37
C VAL A 136 -14.33 1.47 11.87
N LYS A 137 -14.74 0.41 12.56
CA LYS A 137 -14.53 0.25 14.01
C LYS A 137 -13.05 0.29 14.41
N GLU A 138 -12.16 -0.32 13.64
CA GLU A 138 -10.72 -0.30 13.92
C GLU A 138 -10.12 1.11 13.76
N VAL A 139 -10.53 1.84 12.72
CA VAL A 139 -10.09 3.23 12.50
C VAL A 139 -10.64 4.15 13.60
N GLU A 140 -11.92 4.06 13.93
CA GLU A 140 -12.55 4.83 15.01
C GLU A 140 -11.91 4.59 16.38
N ARG A 141 -11.40 3.37 16.62
CA ARG A 141 -10.69 3.04 17.86
C ARG A 141 -9.34 3.74 17.98
N VAL A 142 -8.61 3.90 16.88
CA VAL A 142 -7.22 4.38 16.87
C VAL A 142 -7.14 5.89 16.62
N ARG A 143 -7.94 6.40 15.68
CA ARG A 143 -7.93 7.80 15.23
C ARG A 143 -7.98 8.84 16.37
N PRO A 144 -8.89 8.80 17.36
CA PRO A 144 -8.92 9.81 18.41
C PRO A 144 -7.66 9.81 19.27
N LYS A 145 -7.03 8.65 19.48
CA LYS A 145 -5.78 8.55 20.25
C LYS A 145 -4.59 9.10 19.48
N VAL A 146 -4.56 8.91 18.16
CA VAL A 146 -3.55 9.53 17.30
C VAL A 146 -3.76 11.04 17.26
N ALA A 147 -5.00 11.50 17.09
CA ALA A 147 -5.32 12.93 17.12
C ALA A 147 -4.81 13.60 18.40
N GLU A 148 -5.07 13.01 19.57
CA GLU A 148 -4.57 13.50 20.88
C GLU A 148 -3.04 13.64 20.92
N LEU A 149 -2.30 12.69 20.34
CA LEU A 149 -0.82 12.70 20.31
C LEU A 149 -0.22 13.62 19.24
N THR A 150 -1.03 14.03 18.28
CA THR A 150 -0.60 14.87 17.14
C THR A 150 -1.04 16.32 17.28
N ASP A 151 -1.97 16.63 18.21
CA ASP A 151 -2.43 17.98 18.45
C ASP A 151 -1.34 18.84 19.11
N SER A 152 -0.73 19.69 18.28
CA SER A 152 0.28 20.66 18.71
C SER A 152 -0.19 21.63 19.80
N GLY A 153 -1.50 21.90 19.92
CA GLY A 153 -2.06 22.81 20.92
C GLY A 153 -2.10 22.21 22.33
N ALA A 154 -2.04 20.88 22.45
CA ALA A 154 -2.05 20.16 23.72
C ALA A 154 -0.66 20.07 24.37
N HIS A 155 0.41 20.44 23.66
CA HIS A 155 1.79 20.24 24.08
C HIS A 155 2.56 21.56 24.15
N THR A 156 2.82 22.05 25.37
CA THR A 156 3.47 23.34 25.62
C THR A 156 5.01 23.28 25.63
N SER A 157 5.62 22.10 25.47
CA SER A 157 7.06 21.94 25.36
C SER A 157 7.45 21.48 23.94
N PRO A 158 8.18 22.28 23.15
CA PRO A 158 8.34 22.03 21.71
C PRO A 158 9.27 20.87 21.30
N ALA A 159 10.17 20.42 22.18
CA ALA A 159 11.29 19.55 21.79
C ALA A 159 11.33 18.20 22.53
N GLU A 160 11.11 18.20 23.85
CA GLU A 160 10.96 16.96 24.58
C GLU A 160 9.64 16.30 24.19
N ASP A 161 9.72 15.03 23.80
CA ASP A 161 8.59 14.11 23.54
C ASP A 161 8.08 13.98 22.09
N SER A 162 8.65 14.65 21.07
CA SER A 162 8.19 14.39 19.67
C SER A 162 8.49 12.96 19.21
N VAL A 163 9.67 12.46 19.55
CA VAL A 163 10.11 11.08 19.30
C VAL A 163 9.21 10.08 20.03
N ASP A 164 9.07 10.23 21.35
CA ASP A 164 8.24 9.36 22.17
C ASP A 164 6.76 9.37 21.72
N ARG A 165 6.21 10.54 21.36
CA ARG A 165 4.86 10.62 20.75
C ARG A 165 4.80 9.90 19.42
N ALA A 166 5.81 10.07 18.55
CA ALA A 166 5.88 9.37 17.28
C ALA A 166 5.88 7.85 17.49
N GLU A 167 6.72 7.33 18.39
CA GLU A 167 6.75 5.91 18.76
C GLU A 167 5.39 5.40 19.26
N ARG A 168 4.71 6.18 20.11
CA ARG A 168 3.36 5.84 20.59
C ARG A 168 2.32 5.83 19.47
N VAL A 169 2.37 6.79 18.56
CA VAL A 169 1.51 6.81 17.36
C VAL A 169 1.82 5.62 16.45
N GLY A 170 3.10 5.28 16.27
CA GLY A 170 3.53 4.08 15.54
C GLY A 170 3.00 2.79 16.13
N ALA A 171 3.05 2.64 17.46
CA ALA A 171 2.47 1.50 18.16
C ALA A 171 0.94 1.42 17.98
N LEU A 172 0.25 2.57 18.01
CA LEU A 172 -1.20 2.63 17.75
C LEU A 172 -1.55 2.20 16.33
N ILE A 173 -0.82 2.69 15.32
CA ILE A 173 -1.01 2.30 13.92
C ILE A 173 -0.67 0.83 13.72
N ALA A 174 0.43 0.33 14.30
CA ALA A 174 0.78 -1.08 14.25
C ALA A 174 -0.32 -1.98 14.85
N SER A 175 -1.04 -1.49 15.86
CA SER A 175 -2.16 -2.19 16.51
C SER A 175 -3.42 -2.33 15.65
N LEU A 176 -3.52 -1.60 14.53
CA LEU A 176 -4.66 -1.71 13.61
C LEU A 176 -4.74 -3.12 13.03
N LYS A 177 -5.89 -3.78 13.18
CA LYS A 177 -6.09 -5.14 12.68
C LYS A 177 -6.84 -5.11 11.35
N MET A 178 -6.35 -5.87 10.37
CA MET A 178 -7.17 -6.22 9.21
C MET A 178 -8.21 -7.25 9.67
N PRO A 179 -9.52 -7.01 9.45
CA PRO A 179 -10.54 -7.97 9.85
C PRO A 179 -10.40 -9.29 9.08
N GLU A 180 -10.76 -10.39 9.75
CA GLU A 180 -10.90 -11.71 9.14
C GLU A 180 -12.39 -12.09 9.07
N PRO A 181 -12.91 -12.60 7.93
CA PRO A 181 -12.23 -12.70 6.63
C PRO A 181 -11.92 -11.33 6.02
N ASP A 182 -10.79 -11.23 5.31
CA ASP A 182 -10.39 -10.01 4.60
C ASP A 182 -11.12 -9.87 3.25
N LEU A 183 -10.87 -8.77 2.52
CA LEU A 183 -11.58 -8.51 1.25
C LEU A 183 -11.39 -9.66 0.23
N PRO A 184 -10.17 -10.17 -0.06
CA PRO A 184 -9.99 -11.35 -0.91
C PRO A 184 -10.80 -12.57 -0.47
N ALA A 185 -10.84 -12.88 0.82
CA ALA A 185 -11.61 -14.01 1.34
C ALA A 185 -13.12 -13.82 1.13
N VAL A 186 -13.67 -12.64 1.46
CA VAL A 186 -15.09 -12.33 1.23
C VAL A 186 -15.43 -12.37 -0.27
N VAL A 187 -14.55 -11.86 -1.13
CA VAL A 187 -14.69 -11.87 -2.59
C VAL A 187 -14.70 -13.30 -3.16
N ALA A 188 -13.95 -14.23 -2.55
CA ALA A 188 -13.91 -15.62 -2.98
C ALA A 188 -15.20 -16.39 -2.63
N GLU A 189 -15.87 -16.01 -1.54
CA GLU A 189 -17.09 -16.67 -1.06
C GLU A 189 -18.37 -16.11 -1.71
N GLU A 190 -18.34 -14.88 -2.21
CA GLU A 190 -19.53 -14.16 -2.71
C GLU A 190 -19.47 -13.95 -4.24
N PRO A 191 -20.23 -14.72 -5.06
CA PRO A 191 -20.11 -14.68 -6.52
C PRO A 191 -20.39 -13.32 -7.17
N GLU A 192 -21.39 -12.59 -6.68
CA GLU A 192 -21.72 -11.25 -7.18
C GLU A 192 -20.60 -10.25 -6.89
N LEU A 193 -20.02 -10.32 -5.68
CA LEU A 193 -18.90 -9.50 -5.29
C LEU A 193 -17.63 -9.86 -6.07
N SER A 194 -17.40 -11.14 -6.32
CA SER A 194 -16.31 -11.63 -7.20
C SER A 194 -16.40 -11.03 -8.60
N ALA A 195 -17.60 -11.02 -9.18
CA ALA A 195 -17.83 -10.41 -10.49
C ALA A 195 -17.54 -8.90 -10.46
N ALA A 196 -18.00 -8.19 -9.43
CA ALA A 196 -17.74 -6.76 -9.26
C ALA A 196 -16.25 -6.45 -9.05
N TYR A 197 -15.56 -7.26 -8.25
CA TYR A 197 -14.14 -7.12 -7.94
C TYR A 197 -13.27 -7.19 -9.19
N ARG A 198 -13.54 -8.15 -10.08
CA ARG A 198 -12.76 -8.32 -11.33
C ARG A 198 -12.85 -7.15 -12.29
N ILE A 199 -13.93 -6.37 -12.24
CA ILE A 199 -14.14 -5.25 -13.16
C ILE A 199 -13.97 -3.88 -12.50
N ALA A 200 -13.72 -3.84 -11.19
CA ALA A 200 -13.43 -2.61 -10.46
C ALA A 200 -11.96 -2.21 -10.72
N PRO A 201 -11.69 -1.05 -11.37
CA PRO A 201 -10.33 -0.64 -11.71
C PRO A 201 -9.40 -0.53 -10.50
N GLU A 202 -9.92 -0.08 -9.35
CA GLU A 202 -9.14 0.09 -8.12
C GLU A 202 -8.74 -1.24 -7.45
N CYS A 203 -9.32 -2.36 -7.89
CA CYS A 203 -9.00 -3.71 -7.43
C CYS A 203 -8.05 -4.45 -8.37
N ALA A 204 -7.77 -3.87 -9.53
CA ALA A 204 -6.81 -4.45 -10.47
C ALA A 204 -5.40 -4.40 -9.84
N PRO A 205 -4.54 -5.39 -10.14
CA PRO A 205 -3.12 -5.27 -9.82
C PRO A 205 -2.57 -3.95 -10.39
N PRO A 206 -1.62 -3.30 -9.68
CA PRO A 206 -1.01 -2.08 -10.19
C PRO A 206 -0.35 -2.35 -11.53
N GLU A 207 -0.38 -1.35 -12.41
CA GLU A 207 0.33 -1.43 -13.68
C GLU A 207 1.84 -1.62 -13.42
N PRO A 208 2.51 -2.51 -14.16
CA PRO A 208 3.95 -2.66 -14.05
C PRO A 208 4.65 -1.33 -14.31
N LEU A 209 5.76 -1.09 -13.60
CA LEU A 209 6.61 0.05 -13.89
C LEU A 209 7.09 0.00 -15.35
N PRO A 210 7.18 1.15 -16.03
CA PRO A 210 7.75 1.21 -17.37
C PRO A 210 9.20 0.72 -17.34
N ALA A 211 9.69 0.19 -18.46
CA ALA A 211 11.10 -0.13 -18.58
C ALA A 211 11.92 1.17 -18.54
N ALA A 212 12.93 1.20 -17.68
CA ALA A 212 13.92 2.28 -17.65
C ALA A 212 14.93 2.06 -18.78
N ALA A 213 15.36 3.12 -19.47
CA ALA A 213 16.29 3.02 -20.60
C ALA A 213 17.60 2.29 -20.24
N ASP A 214 18.11 2.52 -19.03
CA ASP A 214 19.34 1.92 -18.52
C ASP A 214 19.07 0.79 -17.51
N GLY A 215 17.84 0.29 -17.43
CA GLY A 215 17.46 -0.78 -16.52
C GLY A 215 17.78 -0.43 -15.06
N THR A 216 18.50 -1.31 -14.35
CA THR A 216 18.94 -1.05 -12.96
C THR A 216 20.41 -0.63 -12.88
N ASP A 217 21.04 -0.25 -14.00
CA ASP A 217 22.47 0.08 -14.04
C ASP A 217 22.72 1.53 -13.58
N ALA A 218 22.92 1.71 -12.28
CA ALA A 218 23.30 3.02 -11.72
C ALA A 218 24.63 3.55 -12.28
N GLY A 219 25.48 2.70 -12.86
CA GLY A 219 26.74 3.10 -13.49
C GLY A 219 26.55 3.91 -14.78
N ALA A 220 25.41 3.75 -15.45
CA ALA A 220 25.06 4.52 -16.65
C ALA A 220 24.97 6.02 -16.37
N CYS A 221 24.64 6.42 -15.14
CA CYS A 221 24.45 7.81 -14.73
C CYS A 221 25.74 8.64 -14.62
N LYS A 222 26.93 8.02 -14.76
CA LYS A 222 28.21 8.70 -14.53
C LYS A 222 28.44 9.92 -15.42
N ASP A 223 27.90 9.92 -16.64
CA ASP A 223 28.01 11.03 -17.58
C ASP A 223 27.01 12.17 -17.32
N GLY A 224 26.15 12.01 -16.31
CA GLY A 224 25.13 12.98 -15.94
C GLY A 224 23.75 12.73 -16.53
N THR A 225 23.57 11.76 -17.44
CA THR A 225 22.28 11.48 -18.06
C THR A 225 21.97 9.99 -18.04
N CYS A 226 20.88 9.60 -17.39
CA CYS A 226 20.43 8.21 -17.37
C CYS A 226 18.93 8.13 -17.03
N GLU A 227 18.34 6.97 -17.28
CA GLU A 227 17.03 6.59 -16.79
C GLU A 227 17.08 5.19 -16.20
N ILE A 228 16.95 5.09 -14.87
CA ILE A 228 17.13 3.85 -14.12
C ILE A 228 15.89 3.48 -13.29
N LEU A 229 15.72 2.18 -13.07
CA LEU A 229 14.78 1.60 -12.13
C LEU A 229 15.47 1.38 -10.78
N VAL A 230 14.88 1.96 -9.74
CA VAL A 230 15.33 1.84 -8.35
C VAL A 230 14.24 1.12 -7.56
N THR A 231 14.49 -0.13 -7.18
CA THR A 231 13.52 -1.00 -6.46
C THR A 231 13.73 -1.00 -4.95
N LYS A 232 14.88 -0.51 -4.48
CA LYS A 232 15.25 -0.38 -3.07
C LYS A 232 16.14 0.84 -2.88
N ARG A 233 16.41 1.21 -1.62
CA ARG A 233 17.36 2.27 -1.31
C ARG A 233 18.70 2.03 -2.03
N ALA A 234 19.21 3.04 -2.71
CA ALA A 234 20.45 2.99 -3.47
C ALA A 234 21.22 4.30 -3.36
N ASP A 235 22.54 4.22 -3.20
CA ASP A 235 23.44 5.35 -3.38
C ASP A 235 24.00 5.31 -4.81
N LEU A 236 24.00 6.45 -5.50
CA LEU A 236 24.38 6.56 -6.90
C LEU A 236 25.12 7.85 -7.20
N VAL A 237 25.88 7.85 -8.29
CA VAL A 237 26.64 9.01 -8.74
C VAL A 237 26.13 9.45 -10.12
N VAL A 238 25.62 10.67 -10.20
CA VAL A 238 25.13 11.25 -11.47
C VAL A 238 25.98 12.46 -11.82
N GLY A 239 26.79 12.39 -12.87
CA GLY A 239 27.58 13.55 -13.31
C GLY A 239 28.41 14.21 -12.19
N GLY A 240 28.93 13.40 -11.26
CA GLY A 240 29.66 13.87 -10.06
C GLY A 240 28.82 13.95 -8.78
N TRP A 241 27.51 14.19 -8.88
CA TRP A 241 26.59 14.33 -7.76
C TRP A 241 26.40 13.00 -7.02
N LYS A 242 26.63 13.00 -5.71
CA LYS A 242 26.40 11.82 -4.86
C LYS A 242 24.99 11.84 -4.31
N LEU A 243 24.15 10.96 -4.83
CA LEU A 243 22.75 10.90 -4.46
C LEU A 243 22.43 9.64 -3.65
N ARG A 244 21.52 9.77 -2.70
CA ARG A 244 20.78 8.64 -2.16
C ARG A 244 19.34 8.70 -2.66
N VAL A 245 18.87 7.58 -3.20
CA VAL A 245 17.49 7.40 -3.64
C VAL A 245 16.81 6.38 -2.74
N SER A 246 15.66 6.74 -2.18
CA SER A 246 14.83 5.87 -1.35
C SER A 246 13.39 5.85 -1.89
N PRO A 247 13.01 4.82 -2.66
CA PRO A 247 11.63 4.64 -3.09
C PRO A 247 10.76 4.15 -1.91
N THR A 248 9.54 4.66 -1.85
CA THR A 248 8.44 4.15 -1.04
C THR A 248 7.28 3.76 -1.98
N GLU A 249 6.14 3.32 -1.44
CA GLU A 249 5.04 2.83 -2.26
C GLU A 249 4.43 3.90 -3.20
N THR A 250 4.53 5.17 -2.83
CA THR A 250 3.84 6.27 -3.54
C THR A 250 4.74 7.44 -3.89
N LYS A 251 5.95 7.49 -3.33
CA LYS A 251 6.91 8.58 -3.52
C LYS A 251 8.34 8.06 -3.53
N VAL A 252 9.23 8.78 -4.17
CA VAL A 252 10.66 8.55 -4.13
C VAL A 252 11.36 9.78 -3.57
N THR A 253 12.16 9.57 -2.54
CA THR A 253 12.99 10.60 -1.95
C THR A 253 14.35 10.53 -2.61
N VAL A 254 14.82 11.65 -3.15
CA VAL A 254 16.16 11.81 -3.71
C VAL A 254 16.88 12.84 -2.90
N ARG A 255 18.08 12.49 -2.47
CA ARG A 255 18.84 13.29 -1.53
C ARG A 255 20.25 13.50 -2.06
N ASN A 256 20.68 14.76 -2.11
CA ASN A 256 22.06 15.11 -2.43
C ASN A 256 22.92 15.06 -1.17
N ASN A 257 23.97 14.25 -1.20
CA ASN A 257 24.92 14.03 -0.13
C ASN A 257 26.31 14.57 -0.49
N ASP A 258 26.41 15.52 -1.43
CA ASP A 258 27.69 16.09 -1.79
C ASP A 258 28.30 16.85 -0.59
N PRO A 259 29.50 16.45 -0.10
CA PRO A 259 30.16 17.13 1.01
C PRO A 259 30.73 18.50 0.65
N ALA A 260 30.87 18.82 -0.64
CA ALA A 260 31.32 20.12 -1.15
C ALA A 260 30.15 21.03 -1.59
N GLY A 261 28.98 20.44 -1.86
CA GLY A 261 27.78 21.15 -2.34
C GLY A 261 26.71 21.39 -1.27
N ALA A 262 25.58 21.97 -1.70
CA ALA A 262 24.41 22.12 -0.85
C ALA A 262 23.73 20.76 -0.65
N VAL A 263 23.71 20.29 0.60
CA VAL A 263 22.97 19.08 1.00
C VAL A 263 21.48 19.40 0.95
N GLY A 264 20.70 18.59 0.23
CA GLY A 264 19.28 18.84 0.01
C GLY A 264 18.49 17.57 -0.26
N GLU A 265 17.17 17.65 -0.10
CA GLU A 265 16.25 16.53 -0.32
C GLU A 265 15.05 16.98 -1.16
N ILE A 266 14.64 16.14 -2.11
CA ILE A 266 13.41 16.30 -2.88
C ILE A 266 12.58 15.03 -2.79
N MET A 267 11.26 15.19 -2.67
CA MET A 267 10.30 14.09 -2.67
C MET A 267 9.47 14.18 -3.93
N LEU A 268 9.46 13.11 -4.73
CA LEU A 268 8.80 13.08 -6.03
C LEU A 268 7.74 11.98 -6.04
N ALA A 269 6.54 12.32 -6.54
CA ALA A 269 5.54 11.35 -6.96
C ALA A 269 5.65 11.12 -8.47
N THR A 270 4.92 10.14 -9.00
CA THR A 270 4.83 9.88 -10.46
C THR A 270 4.58 11.16 -11.25
N GLY A 271 5.42 11.42 -12.25
CA GLY A 271 5.39 12.61 -13.09
C GLY A 271 6.09 13.85 -12.53
N GLY A 272 6.42 13.84 -11.23
CA GLY A 272 7.08 14.95 -10.55
C GLY A 272 8.55 15.13 -10.95
N SER A 273 9.07 16.34 -10.77
CA SER A 273 10.48 16.67 -10.99
C SER A 273 10.99 17.65 -9.95
N GLY A 274 12.28 17.59 -9.67
CA GLY A 274 12.99 18.55 -8.83
C GLY A 274 14.42 18.74 -9.32
N THR A 275 15.06 19.83 -8.87
CA THR A 275 16.41 20.19 -9.28
C THR A 275 17.27 20.49 -8.07
N PHE A 276 18.48 19.97 -8.06
CA PHE A 276 19.57 20.43 -7.20
C PHE A 276 20.43 21.41 -7.99
N GLY A 277 20.93 22.45 -7.33
CA GLY A 277 21.82 23.42 -7.94
C GLY A 277 22.99 23.74 -7.01
N GLU A 278 24.14 24.02 -7.60
CA GLU A 278 25.33 24.53 -6.94
C GLU A 278 25.54 26.02 -7.23
N GLY A 279 26.34 26.68 -6.39
CA GLY A 279 26.55 28.13 -6.45
C GLY A 279 27.31 28.59 -7.72
N ASP A 280 27.95 27.68 -8.43
CA ASP A 280 28.68 27.91 -9.68
C ASP A 280 27.79 27.77 -10.95
N GLY A 281 26.54 27.32 -10.77
CA GLY A 281 25.55 27.17 -11.83
C GLY A 281 25.42 25.74 -12.37
N ASP A 282 26.09 24.76 -11.77
CA ASP A 282 25.84 23.36 -12.07
C ASP A 282 24.48 22.94 -11.50
N GLU A 283 23.70 22.20 -12.29
CA GLU A 283 22.36 21.76 -11.93
C GLU A 283 22.16 20.28 -12.23
N LEU A 284 21.43 19.60 -11.35
CA LEU A 284 20.98 18.23 -11.53
C LEU A 284 19.46 18.19 -11.44
N THR A 285 18.79 17.90 -12.55
CA THR A 285 17.35 17.62 -12.58
C THR A 285 17.08 16.14 -12.40
N VAL A 286 16.11 15.83 -11.55
CA VAL A 286 15.58 14.49 -11.34
C VAL A 286 14.10 14.49 -11.65
N LYS A 287 13.65 13.52 -12.46
CA LYS A 287 12.23 13.30 -12.77
C LYS A 287 11.83 11.88 -12.40
N ALA A 288 10.75 11.75 -11.64
CA ALA A 288 10.12 10.46 -11.39
C ALA A 288 9.16 10.14 -12.54
N VAL A 289 9.59 9.28 -13.46
CA VAL A 289 8.77 8.83 -14.60
C VAL A 289 7.58 8.02 -14.09
N ALA A 290 7.84 7.12 -13.15
CA ALA A 290 6.83 6.33 -12.46
C ALA A 290 7.30 5.96 -11.05
N VAL A 291 6.36 5.84 -10.11
CA VAL A 291 6.60 5.37 -8.74
C VAL A 291 5.47 4.42 -8.35
N SER A 292 5.83 3.31 -7.70
CA SER A 292 4.90 2.34 -7.13
C SER A 292 5.55 1.59 -5.96
N LYS A 293 4.81 0.67 -5.35
CA LYS A 293 5.34 -0.29 -4.35
C LYS A 293 6.53 -1.13 -4.86
N ASP A 294 6.66 -1.31 -6.17
CA ASP A 294 7.71 -2.12 -6.77
C ASP A 294 9.00 -1.32 -7.05
N GLY A 295 8.97 0.01 -6.85
CA GLY A 295 10.10 0.90 -7.05
C GLY A 295 9.76 2.19 -7.77
N ALA A 296 10.78 2.87 -8.28
CA ALA A 296 10.65 4.09 -9.06
C ALA A 296 11.53 4.05 -10.31
N VAL A 297 10.99 4.53 -11.44
CA VAL A 297 11.77 4.84 -12.63
C VAL A 297 12.13 6.31 -12.60
N LEU A 298 13.42 6.58 -12.53
CA LEU A 298 13.97 7.93 -12.39
C LEU A 298 14.79 8.30 -13.60
N LYS A 299 14.54 9.50 -14.12
CA LYS A 299 15.34 10.12 -15.16
C LYS A 299 16.18 11.23 -14.57
N PHE A 300 17.48 11.17 -14.80
CA PHE A 300 18.45 12.15 -14.34
C PHE A 300 19.04 12.91 -15.50
N ARG A 301 19.32 14.20 -15.27
CA ARG A 301 20.04 15.04 -16.21
C ARG A 301 20.82 16.11 -15.46
N SER A 302 22.14 16.06 -15.53
CA SER A 302 23.01 17.13 -15.06
C SER A 302 23.41 18.07 -16.19
N TRP A 303 23.68 19.30 -15.81
CA TRP A 303 24.15 20.37 -16.68
C TRP A 303 25.18 21.17 -15.90
N GLY A 304 26.23 21.58 -16.60
CA GLY A 304 27.20 22.53 -16.06
C GLY A 304 27.61 23.54 -17.11
N ARG A 305 28.34 24.58 -16.70
CA ARG A 305 28.98 25.46 -17.68
C ARG A 305 30.07 24.67 -18.44
N PRO A 306 30.14 24.77 -19.77
CA PRO A 306 31.25 24.22 -20.54
C PRO A 306 32.59 24.86 -20.16
#